data_AF-A0A7C4T8E9-F1
#
_entry.id   AF-A0A7C4T8E9-F1
#
_cell.length_a   1.000
_cell.length_b   1.000
_cell.length_c   1.000
_cell.angle_alpha   90.00
_cell.angle_beta   90.00
_cell.angle_gamma   90.00
#
_symmetry.space_group_name_H-M   'P 1'
#
loop_
_entity.id
_entity.type
_entity.pdbx_description
1 polymer ?
#
loop_
_entity_poly.entity_id
_entity_poly.type
_entity_poly.pdbx_seq_one_letter_code
_entity_poly.pdbx_strand_id
1 'polypeptide(L)' 'MASEVETFEFMCTSCGISHLLSLDGILMGFSMEYQRQIAINKQCPLCGGELMVIGPKDQEPFYRTGKTP' A
#
# COMPACT_ATOMS: atom_id res chain seq x y z
N MET A 1 -6.70 -26.44 4.12
CA MET A 1 -5.63 -25.42 4.10
C MET A 1 -6.33 -24.09 3.90
N ALA A 2 -6.53 -23.31 4.97
CA ALA A 2 -7.09 -21.97 4.84
C ALA A 2 -5.98 -21.09 4.28
N SER A 3 -6.09 -20.65 3.03
CA SER A 3 -5.24 -19.56 2.53
C SER A 3 -5.59 -18.33 3.35
N GLU A 4 -4.70 -17.93 4.25
CA GLU A 4 -4.76 -16.63 4.89
C GLU A 4 -4.75 -15.59 3.77
N VAL A 5 -5.74 -14.70 3.75
CA VAL A 5 -5.85 -13.67 2.72
C VAL A 5 -4.71 -12.69 2.94
N GLU A 6 -3.70 -12.75 2.07
CA GLU A 6 -2.55 -11.84 2.11
C GLU A 6 -3.05 -10.39 2.10
N THR A 7 -2.79 -9.68 3.20
CA THR A 7 -3.19 -8.29 3.39
C THR A 7 -1.96 -7.41 3.25
N PHE A 8 -2.09 -6.31 2.52
CA PHE A 8 -1.03 -5.36 2.23
C PHE A 8 -1.33 -4.01 2.87
N GLU A 9 -0.27 -3.33 3.31
CA GLU A 9 -0.31 -1.93 3.71
C GLU A 9 -0.21 -1.02 2.49
N PHE A 10 -1.17 -0.11 2.38
CA PHE A 10 -1.21 0.97 1.42
C PHE A 10 -1.17 2.30 2.17
N MET A 11 -0.22 3.18 1.88
CA MET A 11 -0.16 4.52 2.44
C MET A 11 -0.77 5.52 1.47
N CYS A 12 -1.68 6.37 1.95
CA CYS A 12 -2.17 7.47 1.15
C CYS A 12 -1.09 8.54 0.98
N THR A 13 -0.79 8.92 -0.27
CA THR A 13 0.22 9.94 -0.58
C THR A 13 -0.24 11.36 -0.23
N SER A 14 -1.55 11.59 -0.06
CA SER A 14 -2.11 12.91 0.26
C SER A 14 -2.27 13.15 1.75
N CYS A 15 -2.83 12.20 2.50
CA CYS A 15 -3.07 12.37 3.95
C CYS A 15 -2.13 11.57 4.86
N GLY A 16 -1.27 10.72 4.29
CA GLY A 16 -0.30 9.91 5.05
C GLY A 16 -0.90 8.75 5.84
N ILE A 17 -2.21 8.52 5.76
CA ILE A 17 -2.90 7.45 6.49
C ILE A 17 -2.69 6.11 5.78
N SER A 18 -2.31 5.09 6.56
CA SER A 18 -2.20 3.71 6.08
C SER A 18 -3.53 2.97 6.11
N HIS A 19 -3.75 2.14 5.10
CA HIS A 19 -4.90 1.25 4.95
C HIS A 19 -4.41 -0.18 4.71
N LEU A 20 -4.97 -1.12 5.44
CA LEU A 20 -4.72 -2.55 5.24
C LEU A 20 -5.78 -3.10 4.29
N LEU A 21 -5.36 -3.49 3.09
CA LEU A 21 -6.24 -3.96 2.02
C LEU A 21 -5.74 -5.30 1.48
N SER A 22 -6.67 -6.18 1.09
CA SER A 22 -6.32 -7.35 0.27
C SER A 22 -6.02 -6.89 -1.16
N LEU A 23 -5.11 -7.59 -1.84
CA LEU A 23 -4.86 -7.36 -3.27
C LEU A 23 -5.99 -7.86 -4.17
N ASP A 24 -6.94 -8.65 -3.63
CA ASP A 24 -8.06 -9.14 -4.42
C ASP A 24 -8.89 -7.97 -4.99
N GLY A 25 -9.01 -7.93 -6.33
CA GLY A 25 -9.67 -6.85 -7.05
C GLY A 25 -8.93 -5.51 -7.09
N ILE A 26 -7.70 -5.40 -6.58
CA ILE A 26 -6.87 -4.19 -6.72
C ILE A 26 -6.02 -4.28 -8.00
N LEU A 27 -6.18 -3.30 -8.88
CA LEU A 27 -5.31 -3.09 -10.02
C LEU A 27 -4.12 -2.23 -9.58
N MET A 28 -2.92 -2.71 -9.87
CA MET A 28 -1.67 -2.03 -9.55
C MET A 28 -1.09 -1.35 -10.79
N GLY A 29 -0.61 -0.13 -10.62
CA GLY A 29 0.24 0.59 -11.56
C GLY A 29 1.58 0.91 -10.92
N PHE A 30 2.47 1.52 -11.71
CA PHE A 30 3.74 2.04 -11.21
C PHE A 30 3.73 3.56 -11.32
N SER A 31 3.96 4.25 -10.21
CA SER A 31 4.12 5.71 -10.20
C SER A 31 5.60 6.04 -10.40
N MET A 32 5.89 6.82 -11.45
CA MET A 32 7.23 7.36 -11.70
C MET A 32 7.62 8.44 -10.69
N GLU A 33 6.64 9.14 -10.10
CA GLU A 33 6.87 10.16 -9.07
C GLU A 33 7.38 9.52 -7.78
N TYR A 34 6.74 8.45 -7.33
CA TYR A 34 7.08 7.78 -6.08
C TYR A 34 8.06 6.60 -6.26
N GLN A 35 8.38 6.24 -7.51
CA GLN A 35 9.19 5.05 -7.86
C GLN A 35 8.66 3.77 -7.18
N ARG A 36 7.34 3.66 -7.04
CA ARG A 36 6.64 2.61 -6.28
C ARG A 36 5.36 2.18 -6.95
N GLN A 37 4.86 1.01 -6.56
CA GLN A 37 3.54 0.55 -6.98
C GLN A 37 2.44 1.37 -6.31
N ILE A 38 1.38 1.65 -7.06
CA ILE A 38 0.18 2.35 -6.60
C ILE A 38 -1.07 1.60 -7.01
N ALA A 39 -2.16 1.72 -6.25
CA ALA A 39 -3.46 1.22 -6.67
C ALA A 39 -4.08 2.21 -7.68
N ILE A 40 -4.44 1.73 -8.88
CA ILE A 40 -5.02 2.58 -9.93
C ILE A 40 -6.55 2.58 -9.96
N ASN A 41 -7.18 1.57 -9.35
CA ASN A 41 -8.64 1.44 -9.28
C ASN A 41 -9.18 1.63 -7.85
N LYS A 42 -8.33 2.06 -6.91
CA LYS A 42 -8.68 2.27 -5.51
C LYS A 42 -8.05 3.56 -5.01
N GLN A 43 -8.85 4.39 -4.35
CA GLN A 43 -8.42 5.65 -3.73
C GLN A 43 -8.57 5.58 -2.22
N CYS A 44 -7.89 6.49 -1.52
CA CYS A 44 -8.03 6.65 -0.09
C CYS A 44 -9.50 6.97 0.27
N PRO A 45 -10.15 6.17 1.13
CA PRO A 45 -11.55 6.37 1.49
C PRO A 45 -11.79 7.65 2.30
N LEU A 46 -10.72 8.29 2.82
CA LEU A 46 -10.82 9.47 3.67
C LEU A 46 -10.64 10.78 2.89
N CYS A 47 -9.74 10.81 1.89
CA CYS A 47 -9.42 12.05 1.17
C CYS A 47 -9.44 11.92 -0.36
N GLY A 48 -9.68 10.73 -0.91
CA GLY A 48 -9.67 10.47 -2.36
C GLY A 48 -8.26 10.40 -2.98
N GLY A 49 -7.20 10.57 -2.19
CA GLY A 49 -5.81 10.52 -2.65
C GLY A 49 -5.37 9.14 -3.12
N GLU A 50 -4.24 9.09 -3.82
CA GLU A 50 -3.64 7.86 -4.32
C GLU A 50 -3.14 6.98 -3.18
N LEU A 51 -3.21 5.66 -3.38
CA LEU A 51 -2.76 4.66 -2.43
C LEU A 51 -1.50 3.99 -2.94
N MET A 52 -0.39 4.24 -2.26
CA MET A 52 0.91 3.67 -2.57
C MET A 52 1.14 2.39 -1.76
N VAL A 53 1.64 1.35 -2.42
CA VAL A 53 1.91 0.06 -1.80
C VAL A 53 3.17 0.16 -0.94
N ILE A 54 3.04 -0.26 0.32
CA ILE A 54 4.15 -0.30 1.26
C ILE A 54 4.71 -1.71 1.37
N GLY A 55 3.85 -2.71 1.51
CA GLY A 55 4.25 -4.11 1.61
C GLY A 55 3.21 -4.97 2.34
N PRO A 56 3.50 -6.26 2.58
CA PRO A 56 2.62 -7.14 3.35
C PRO A 56 2.46 -6.67 4.81
N LYS A 57 1.26 -6.84 5.39
CA LYS A 57 0.87 -6.39 6.74
C LYS A 57 1.83 -6.82 7.85
N ASP A 58 2.45 -8.00 7.72
CA ASP A 58 3.29 -8.61 8.75
C ASP A 58 4.80 -8.55 8.42
N GLN A 59 5.18 -7.81 7.38
CA GLN A 59 6.58 -7.47 7.09
C GLN A 59 6.89 -6.05 7.60
N GLU A 60 6.86 -5.86 8.92
CA GLU A 60 7.20 -4.59 9.60
C GLU A 60 8.64 -4.09 9.29
N PRO A 61 8.91 -2.76 9.28
CA PRO A 61 8.42 -1.80 8.31
C PRO A 61 9.59 -1.12 7.57
N PHE A 62 9.52 -1.05 6.24
CA PHE A 62 10.54 -0.40 5.38
C PHE A 62 10.67 1.13 5.60
N TYR A 63 9.88 1.74 6.50
CA TYR A 63 9.82 3.19 6.73
C TYR A 63 9.94 3.64 8.19
N ARG A 64 10.00 2.76 9.21
CA ARG A 64 10.22 3.20 10.61
C ARG A 64 11.68 3.16 11.07
N THR A 65 12.54 2.36 10.43
CA THR A 65 13.92 2.19 10.93
C THR A 65 14.91 3.18 10.33
N GLY A 66 14.59 3.83 9.21
CA GLY A 66 15.53 4.67 8.46
C GLY A 66 16.78 3.91 7.99
N LYS A 67 16.77 2.58 8.05
CA LYS A 67 17.87 1.71 7.64
C LYS A 67 17.45 1.02 6.34
N THR A 68 18.11 1.39 5.25
CA THR A 68 18.14 0.59 4.03
C THR A 68 18.79 -0.77 4.34
N PRO A 69 18.30 -1.90 3.78
CA PRO A 69 19.02 -3.17 3.84
C PRO A 69 20.43 -3.07 3.27
#